data_AF-A0A7C8MNS0-F1
#
_entry.id   AF-A0A7C8MNS0-F1
#
_cell.length_a   1.000
_cell.length_b   1.000
_cell.length_c   1.000
_cell.angle_alpha   90.00
_cell.angle_beta   90.00
_cell.angle_gamma   90.00
#
_symmetry.space_group_name_H-M   'P 1'
#
loop_
_entity.id
_entity.type
_entity.pdbx_description
1 polymer ?
#
loop_
_entity_poly.entity_id
_entity_poly.type
_entity_poly.pdbx_seq_one_letter_code
_entity_poly.pdbx_strand_id
1 'polypeptide(L)'
;MQPSMRMHVAARVSPPTASITPRIGALASKRVLLPTLAWLGAACAVGLYVSRQLHQRSDGFDRIFAQQNTPEVEEARKRDLLVERYGDPRNSLLNILGWTK
;
A
#
# COMPACT_ATOMS: atom_id res chain seq x y z
N MET A 1 14.09 60.77 -67.01
CA MET A 1 12.93 61.24 -66.25
C MET A 1 12.54 60.15 -65.25
N GLN A 2 12.55 60.51 -63.95
CA GLN A 2 12.05 59.85 -62.73
C GLN A 2 12.05 58.31 -62.58
N PRO A 3 12.66 57.78 -61.50
CA PRO A 3 12.12 56.64 -60.79
C PRO A 3 11.11 57.09 -59.72
N SER A 4 9.90 56.55 -59.83
CA SER A 4 8.78 56.71 -58.89
C SER A 4 9.10 56.01 -57.55
N MET A 5 9.12 56.78 -56.46
CA MET A 5 9.22 56.28 -55.09
C MET A 5 7.94 55.50 -54.73
N ARG A 6 8.02 54.17 -54.72
CA ARG A 6 7.00 53.33 -54.08
C ARG A 6 7.27 53.28 -52.58
N MET A 7 6.40 53.93 -51.81
CA MET A 7 6.26 53.70 -50.37
C MET A 7 5.94 52.22 -50.11
N HIS A 8 6.85 51.50 -49.46
CA HIS A 8 6.54 50.20 -48.88
C HIS A 8 5.83 50.40 -47.55
N VAL A 9 4.54 50.08 -47.53
CA VAL A 9 3.71 49.98 -46.33
C VAL A 9 4.34 48.97 -45.38
N ALA A 10 4.72 49.41 -44.19
CA ALA A 10 5.16 48.53 -43.12
C ALA A 10 3.98 47.64 -42.68
N ALA A 11 4.00 46.38 -43.11
CA ALA A 11 3.12 45.36 -42.56
C ALA A 11 3.47 45.15 -41.08
N ARG A 12 2.59 45.57 -40.17
CA ARG A 12 2.68 45.22 -38.75
C ARG A 12 2.46 43.71 -38.63
N VAL A 13 3.53 42.96 -38.47
CA VAL A 13 3.49 41.55 -38.08
C VAL A 13 3.13 41.47 -36.60
N SER A 14 1.95 40.96 -36.30
CA SER A 14 1.54 40.61 -34.93
C SER A 14 2.43 39.48 -34.39
N PRO A 15 2.92 39.54 -33.14
CA PRO A 15 3.70 38.45 -32.58
C PRO A 15 2.84 37.18 -32.47
N PRO A 16 3.39 35.99 -32.74
CA PRO A 16 2.66 34.76 -32.50
C PRO A 16 2.49 34.59 -30.98
N THR A 17 1.26 34.74 -30.50
CA THR A 17 0.86 34.27 -29.17
C THR A 17 1.00 32.74 -29.19
N ALA A 18 2.20 32.26 -28.86
CA ALA A 18 2.42 30.85 -28.60
C ALA A 18 1.58 30.47 -27.38
N SER A 19 0.48 29.76 -27.62
CA SER A 19 -0.28 29.09 -26.58
C SER A 19 0.64 28.04 -25.96
N ILE A 20 1.22 28.35 -24.80
CA ILE A 20 1.81 27.36 -23.93
C ILE A 20 0.64 26.59 -23.32
N THR A 21 0.14 25.58 -24.04
CA THR A 21 -0.74 24.57 -23.44
C THR A 21 0.15 23.74 -22.51
N PRO A 22 -0.07 23.76 -21.18
CA PRO A 22 0.67 22.88 -20.31
C PRO A 22 0.18 21.46 -20.64
N ARG A 23 1.07 20.63 -21.20
CA ARG A 23 0.81 19.19 -21.40
C ARG A 23 0.89 18.53 -20.03
N ILE A 24 -0.11 18.78 -19.21
CA ILE A 24 -0.31 18.10 -17.93
C ILE A 24 -0.68 16.66 -18.27
N GLY A 25 0.22 15.74 -17.95
CA GLY A 25 -0.05 14.30 -17.97
C GLY A 25 0.02 13.69 -19.37
N ALA A 26 1.21 13.23 -19.74
CA ALA A 26 1.27 11.90 -20.34
C ALA A 26 0.66 10.95 -19.29
N LEU A 27 -0.68 10.79 -19.33
CA LEU A 27 -1.37 9.71 -18.64
C LEU A 27 -0.55 8.46 -18.89
N ALA A 28 -0.08 7.84 -17.80
CA ALA A 28 0.59 6.56 -17.84
C ALA A 28 -0.07 5.70 -18.92
N SER A 29 0.73 5.32 -19.93
CA SER A 29 0.22 4.64 -21.14
C SER A 29 -0.75 3.56 -20.69
N LYS A 30 -2.01 3.61 -21.17
CA LYS A 30 -3.07 2.65 -20.81
C LYS A 30 -2.60 1.18 -20.85
N ARG A 31 -1.56 0.91 -21.65
CA ARG A 31 -0.88 -0.39 -21.79
C ARG A 31 -0.19 -0.89 -20.51
N VAL A 32 0.27 -0.02 -19.62
CA VAL A 32 0.92 -0.39 -18.35
C VAL A 32 -0.07 -0.33 -17.18
N LEU A 33 -0.99 0.64 -17.18
CA LEU A 33 -1.98 0.77 -16.12
C LEU A 33 -2.92 -0.44 -16.01
N LEU A 34 -3.36 -0.98 -17.15
CA LEU A 34 -4.32 -2.08 -17.16
C LEU A 34 -3.76 -3.37 -16.51
N PRO A 35 -2.56 -3.87 -16.88
CA PRO A 35 -2.00 -5.05 -16.24
C PRO A 35 -1.64 -4.81 -14.77
N THR A 36 -1.18 -3.62 -14.39
CA THR A 36 -0.86 -3.32 -12.98
C THR A 36 -2.11 -3.29 -12.11
N LEU A 37 -3.21 -2.71 -12.61
CA LEU A 37 -4.49 -2.74 -11.88
C LEU A 37 -5.04 -4.16 -11.77
N ALA A 38 -4.94 -4.95 -12.85
CA ALA A 38 -5.37 -6.34 -12.83
C ALA A 38 -4.57 -7.16 -11.80
N TRP A 39 -3.25 -6.98 -11.77
CA TRP A 39 -2.38 -7.64 -10.80
C TRP A 39 -2.68 -7.21 -9.37
N LEU A 40 -2.85 -5.90 -9.13
CA LEU A 40 -3.21 -5.36 -7.82
C LEU A 40 -4.57 -5.89 -7.36
N GLY A 41 -5.56 -5.91 -8.26
CA GLY A 41 -6.89 -6.45 -7.99
C GLY A 41 -6.84 -7.95 -7.65
N ALA A 42 -6.05 -8.74 -8.39
CA ALA A 42 -5.85 -10.15 -8.11
C ALA A 42 -5.18 -10.37 -6.74
N ALA A 43 -4.11 -9.62 -6.44
CA ALA A 43 -3.42 -9.69 -5.16
C ALA A 43 -4.36 -9.33 -3.98
N CYS A 44 -5.16 -8.27 -4.12
CA CYS A 44 -6.17 -7.90 -3.14
C CYS A 44 -7.24 -8.98 -2.98
N ALA A 45 -7.75 -9.55 -4.07
CA ALA A 45 -8.77 -10.59 -4.02
C ALA A 45 -8.27 -11.85 -3.28
N VAL A 46 -7.03 -12.28 -3.56
CA VAL A 46 -6.39 -13.40 -2.85
C VAL A 46 -6.19 -13.06 -1.38
N GLY A 47 -5.68 -11.87 -1.07
CA GLY A 47 -5.50 -11.41 0.31
C GLY A 47 -6.80 -11.40 1.11
N LEU A 48 -7.88 -10.86 0.54
CA LEU A 48 -9.20 -10.86 1.15
C LEU A 48 -9.76 -12.27 1.32
N TYR A 49 -9.58 -13.14 0.33
CA TYR A 49 -10.03 -14.53 0.42
C TYR A 49 -9.34 -15.29 1.55
N VAL A 50 -8.00 -15.20 1.63
CA VAL A 50 -7.21 -15.82 2.70
C VAL A 50 -7.60 -15.24 4.05
N SER A 51 -7.72 -13.92 4.16
CA SER A 51 -8.17 -13.27 5.40
C SER A 51 -9.54 -13.76 5.84
N ARG A 52 -10.48 -13.94 4.91
CA ARG A 52 -11.82 -14.45 5.21
C ARG A 52 -11.79 -15.91 5.67
N GLN A 53 -10.97 -16.76 5.06
CA GLN A 53 -10.80 -18.15 5.48
C GLN A 53 -10.18 -18.25 6.87
N LEU A 54 -9.15 -17.44 7.16
CA LEU A 54 -8.55 -17.38 8.49
C LEU A 54 -9.58 -16.92 9.53
N HIS A 55 -10.35 -15.88 9.24
CA HIS A 55 -11.38 -15.37 10.16
C HIS A 55 -12.53 -16.37 10.38
N GLN A 56 -12.91 -17.15 9.36
CA GLN A 56 -13.93 -18.19 9.53
C GLN A 56 -13.41 -19.40 10.31
N ARG A 57 -12.10 -19.63 10.32
CA ARG A 57 -11.48 -20.78 10.99
C ARG A 57 -10.86 -20.41 12.35
N SER A 58 -10.69 -19.13 12.65
CA SER A 58 -10.09 -18.65 13.90
C SER A 58 -10.86 -19.14 15.11
N ASP A 59 -12.19 -19.15 15.07
CA ASP A 59 -13.02 -19.63 16.18
C ASP A 59 -12.72 -21.08 16.58
N GLY A 60 -12.37 -21.92 15.59
CA GLY A 60 -11.97 -23.30 15.84
C GLY A 60 -10.60 -23.39 16.52
N PHE A 61 -9.64 -22.56 16.08
CA PHE A 61 -8.34 -22.46 16.71
C PHE A 61 -8.43 -21.87 18.11
N ASP A 62 -9.23 -20.83 18.31
CA ASP A 62 -9.45 -20.19 19.60
C ASP A 62 -10.00 -21.19 20.62
N ARG A 63 -10.91 -22.07 20.20
CA ARG A 63 -11.41 -23.14 21.05
C ARG A 63 -10.31 -24.15 21.43
N ILE A 64 -9.43 -24.52 20.50
CA ILE A 64 -8.31 -25.43 20.77
C ILE A 64 -7.30 -24.77 21.70
N PHE A 65 -6.94 -23.51 21.46
CA PHE A 65 -6.00 -22.77 22.30
C PHE A 65 -6.58 -22.42 23.67
N ALA A 66 -7.89 -22.20 23.77
CA ALA A 66 -8.57 -22.00 25.06
C ALA A 66 -8.41 -23.20 25.98
N GLN A 67 -8.37 -24.43 25.46
CA GLN A 67 -8.10 -25.63 26.26
C GLN A 67 -6.68 -25.65 26.86
N GLN A 68 -5.72 -24.96 26.25
CA GLN A 68 -4.35 -24.85 26.75
C GLN A 68 -4.13 -23.62 27.66
N ASN A 69 -5.15 -22.77 27.84
CA ASN A 69 -5.10 -21.58 28.67
C ASN A 69 -5.70 -21.80 30.07
N THR A 70 -5.69 -23.05 30.57
CA THR A 70 -6.08 -23.35 31.95
C THR A 70 -5.03 -22.82 32.94
N PRO A 71 -5.43 -22.49 34.19
CA PRO A 71 -4.50 -21.98 35.20
C PRO A 71 -3.33 -22.95 35.44
N GLU A 72 -3.62 -24.25 35.48
CA GLU A 72 -2.62 -25.31 35.70
C GLU A 72 -1.55 -25.35 34.61
N VAL A 73 -1.95 -25.23 33.33
CA VAL A 73 -1.02 -25.22 32.19
C VAL A 73 -0.21 -23.93 32.16
N GLU A 74 -0.83 -22.80 32.50
CA GLU A 74 -0.13 -21.51 32.54
C GLU A 74 0.90 -21.47 33.69
N GLU A 75 0.61 -22.08 34.84
CA GLU A 75 1.58 -22.24 35.93
C GLU A 75 2.74 -23.16 35.55
N ALA A 76 2.47 -24.28 34.87
CA ALA A 76 3.51 -25.15 34.35
C ALA A 76 4.39 -24.42 33.32
N ARG A 77 3.78 -23.69 32.39
CA ARG A 77 4.49 -22.85 31.40
C ARG A 77 5.37 -21.81 32.06
N LYS A 78 4.87 -21.13 33.11
CA LYS A 78 5.65 -20.14 33.86
C LYS A 78 6.86 -20.76 34.55
N ARG A 79 6.72 -21.98 35.09
CA ARG A 79 7.82 -22.75 35.67
C ARG A 79 8.85 -23.14 34.62
N ASP A 80 8.43 -23.70 33.49
CA ASP A 80 9.33 -24.17 32.42
C ASP A 80 10.10 -23.01 31.77
N LEU A 81 9.43 -21.89 31.55
CA LEU A 81 10.05 -20.69 30.97
C LEU A 81 10.80 -19.85 32.01
N LEU A 82 10.80 -20.27 33.28
CA LEU A 82 11.46 -19.57 34.38
C LEU A 82 11.07 -18.08 34.42
N VAL A 83 9.77 -17.82 34.29
CA VAL A 83 9.22 -16.46 34.15
C VAL A 83 9.58 -15.56 35.33
N GLU A 84 9.70 -16.11 36.55
CA GLU A 84 10.14 -15.35 37.73
C GLU A 84 11.59 -14.86 37.62
N ARG A 85 12.44 -15.59 36.90
CA ARG A 85 13.87 -15.28 36.75
C ARG A 85 14.17 -14.41 35.54
N TYR A 86 13.51 -14.67 34.42
CA TYR A 86 13.83 -14.04 33.13
C TYR A 86 12.71 -13.14 32.58
N GLY A 87 11.56 -13.08 33.25
CA GLY A 87 10.38 -12.37 32.77
C GLY A 87 9.55 -13.18 31.77
N ASP A 88 8.31 -12.74 31.54
CA ASP A 88 7.42 -13.41 30.58
C ASP A 88 7.79 -13.00 29.15
N PRO A 89 8.15 -13.94 28.25
CA PRO A 89 8.51 -13.61 26.87
C PRO A 89 7.37 -12.94 26.10
N ARG A 90 6.10 -13.12 26.49
CA ARG A 90 4.95 -12.42 25.89
C ARG A 90 4.98 -10.90 26.12
N ASN A 91 5.62 -10.47 27.21
CA ASN A 91 5.79 -9.06 27.57
C ASN A 91 7.11 -8.46 27.06
N SER A 92 7.92 -9.26 26.36
CA SER A 92 9.19 -8.80 25.80
C SER A 92 8.98 -7.90 24.59
N LEU A 93 9.88 -6.94 24.39
CA LEU A 93 9.99 -6.16 23.14
C LEU A 93 10.24 -7.03 21.90
N LEU A 94 10.71 -8.27 22.09
CA LEU A 94 10.93 -9.24 21.03
C LEU A 94 9.65 -9.98 20.61
N ASN A 95 8.51 -9.73 21.25
CA ASN A 95 7.22 -10.26 20.83
C ASN A 95 6.68 -9.54 19.58
N ILE A 96 7.38 -9.71 18.46
CA ILE A 96 7.05 -9.11 17.16
C ILE A 96 5.66 -9.55 16.68
N LEU A 97 5.23 -10.74 17.10
CA LEU A 97 3.96 -11.34 16.73
C LEU A 97 2.79 -10.83 17.58
N GLY A 98 3.06 -10.04 18.62
CA GLY A 98 2.03 -9.39 19.45
C GLY A 98 1.13 -10.37 20.19
N TRP A 99 1.63 -11.57 20.50
CA TRP A 99 0.85 -12.59 21.20
C TRP A 99 0.74 -12.25 22.68
N THR A 100 -0.24 -11.42 23.02
CA THR A 100 -0.64 -11.16 24.40
C THR A 100 -1.81 -12.06 24.78
N LYS A 101 -1.98 -12.31 26.07
CA LYS A 101 -3.20 -12.94 26.58
C LYS A 101 -4.34 -11.92 26.57
#